data_AF-A0A0T2QHX1-F1
#
_entry.id   AF-A0A0T2QHX1-F1
#
_cell.length_a   1.000
_cell.length_b   1.000
_cell.length_c   1.000
_cell.angle_alpha   90.00
_cell.angle_beta   90.00
_cell.angle_gamma   90.00
#
_symmetry.space_group_name_H-M   'P 1'
#
loop_
_entity.id
_entity.type
_entity.pdbx_description
1 polymer ?
#
loop_
_entity_poly.entity_id
_entity_poly.type
_entity_poly.pdbx_seq_one_letter_code
_entity_poly.pdbx_strand_id
1 'polypeptide(L)' 'MSEPASDDAAFGRWAIIILARLAGAAMTVVALLITAERFPAPQWTGYPLVFVGLFVVFMVPQLLARKWRSPSE' A
#
# COMPACT_ATOMS: atom_id res chain seq x y z
N MET A 1 33.09 -17.20 0.48
CA MET A 1 32.71 -16.24 -0.58
C MET A 1 31.28 -15.85 -0.29
N SER A 2 31.10 -14.83 0.55
CA SER A 2 29.79 -14.43 1.05
C SER A 2 29.03 -13.78 -0.11
N GLU A 3 27.92 -14.40 -0.51
CA GLU A 3 27.06 -13.92 -1.60
C GLU A 3 26.62 -12.47 -1.33
N PRO A 4 26.67 -11.55 -2.32
CA PRO A 4 26.18 -10.19 -2.16
C PRO A 4 24.65 -10.17 -2.20
N ALA A 5 24.00 -10.85 -1.25
CA ALA A 5 22.56 -10.74 -1.03
C ALA A 5 22.18 -9.39 -0.36
N SER A 6 23.09 -8.40 -0.32
CA SER A 6 23.35 -7.61 0.89
C SER A 6 22.89 -6.14 0.90
N ASP A 7 22.32 -5.55 -0.14
CA ASP A 7 21.72 -4.19 -0.03
C ASP A 7 20.53 -4.00 -0.97
N ASP A 8 20.63 -4.46 -2.23
CA ASP A 8 19.57 -4.30 -3.24
C ASP A 8 18.24 -4.93 -2.82
N ALA A 9 18.28 -6.07 -2.14
CA ALA A 9 17.09 -6.75 -1.65
C ALA A 9 16.44 -6.03 -0.46
N ALA A 10 17.23 -5.35 0.39
CA ALA A 10 16.71 -4.57 1.51
C ALA A 10 16.07 -3.27 1.00
N PHE A 11 16.75 -2.58 0.09
CA PHE A 11 16.23 -1.40 -0.59
C PHE A 11 14.95 -1.72 -1.38
N GLY A 12 14.92 -2.82 -2.13
CA GLY A 12 13.74 -3.24 -2.88
C GLY A 12 12.51 -3.46 -1.99
N ARG A 13 12.67 -4.13 -0.84
CA ARG A 13 11.58 -4.34 0.13
C ARG A 13 11.08 -3.01 0.70
N TRP A 14 11.99 -2.14 1.11
CA TRP A 14 11.66 -0.80 1.61
C TRP A 14 10.90 0.02 0.56
N ALA A 15 11.39 0.03 -0.69
CA ALA A 15 10.78 0.75 -1.80
C ALA A 15 9.36 0.25 -2.07
N ILE A 16 9.13 -1.06 -2.09
CA ILE A 16 7.80 -1.63 -2.30
C ILE A 16 6.84 -1.24 -1.15
N ILE A 17 7.29 -1.26 0.10
CA ILE A 17 6.45 -0.86 1.24
C ILE A 17 6.05 0.62 1.13
N ILE A 18 6.98 1.50 0.73
CA ILE A 18 6.69 2.92 0.52
C ILE A 18 5.73 3.12 -0.65
N LEU A 19 5.98 2.46 -1.79
CA LEU A 19 5.10 2.53 -2.95
C LEU A 19 3.69 2.05 -2.62
N ALA A 20 3.55 0.98 -1.84
CA ALA A 20 2.26 0.50 -1.36
C ALA A 20 1.53 1.56 -0.50
N ARG A 21 2.26 2.26 0.38
CA ARG A 21 1.69 3.37 1.17
C ARG A 21 1.25 4.53 0.29
N LEU A 22 2.08 4.96 -0.65
CA LEU A 22 1.78 6.06 -1.56
C LEU A 22 0.58 5.72 -2.46
N ALA A 23 0.53 4.51 -3.00
CA ALA A 23 -0.59 4.02 -3.80
C ALA A 23 -1.89 4.00 -2.98
N GLY A 24 -1.85 3.46 -1.76
CA GLY A 24 -3.01 3.46 -0.86
C GLY A 24 -3.49 4.88 -0.51
N ALA A 25 -2.55 5.81 -0.24
CA ALA A 25 -2.88 7.20 0.05
C ALA A 25 -3.54 7.87 -1.17
N ALA A 26 -2.99 7.67 -2.36
CA ALA A 26 -3.57 8.17 -3.61
C ALA A 26 -4.98 7.60 -3.85
N MET A 27 -5.19 6.29 -3.64
CA MET A 27 -6.52 5.67 -3.74
C MET A 27 -7.51 6.27 -2.73
N THR A 28 -7.06 6.52 -1.49
CA THR A 28 -7.90 7.13 -0.45
C THR A 28 -8.31 8.55 -0.84
N VAL A 29 -7.40 9.35 -1.37
CA VAL A 29 -7.69 10.70 -1.88
C VAL A 29 -8.70 10.65 -3.03
N VAL A 30 -8.52 9.75 -3.99
CA VAL A 30 -9.47 9.56 -5.11
C VAL A 30 -10.85 9.17 -4.59
N ALA A 31 -10.93 8.25 -3.63
CA ALA A 31 -12.18 7.83 -3.02
C ALA A 31 -12.88 8.98 -2.28
N LEU A 32 -12.12 9.83 -1.58
CA LEU A 32 -12.62 11.04 -0.94
C LEU A 32 -13.19 12.04 -1.96
N LEU A 33 -12.51 12.22 -3.10
CA LEU A 33 -12.98 13.09 -4.18
C LEU A 33 -14.28 12.58 -4.83
N ILE A 34 -14.44 11.27 -4.99
CA ILE A 34 -15.68 10.65 -5.47
C ILE A 34 -16.80 10.86 -4.45
N THR A 35 -16.52 10.64 -3.17
CA THR A 35 -17.50 10.80 -2.08
C THR A 35 -17.92 12.27 -1.93
N ALA A 36 -17.01 13.22 -2.18
CA ALA A 36 -17.29 14.66 -2.18
C ALA A 36 -18.00 15.15 -3.47
N GLU A 37 -18.47 14.24 -4.32
CA GLU A 37 -19.13 14.54 -5.60
C GLU A 37 -18.30 15.42 -6.56
N ARG A 38 -16.98 15.50 -6.33
CA ARG A 38 -16.08 16.32 -7.15
C ARG A 38 -15.64 15.60 -8.43
N PHE A 39 -15.92 14.30 -8.50
CA PHE A 39 -15.58 13.42 -9.61
C PHE A 39 -16.86 12.80 -10.22
N PRO A 40 -16.99 12.69 -11.56
CA PRO A 40 -18.17 12.12 -12.21
C PRO A 40 -18.16 10.59 -12.10
N ALA A 41 -18.37 10.08 -10.89
CA ALA A 41 -18.51 8.66 -10.59
C ALA A 41 -19.77 8.41 -9.75
N PRO A 42 -20.40 7.24 -9.85
CA PRO A 42 -21.57 6.92 -9.04
C PRO A 42 -21.22 6.95 -7.54
N GLN A 43 -21.97 7.71 -6.74
CA GLN A 43 -21.66 7.93 -5.31
C GLN A 43 -21.51 6.62 -4.52
N TRP A 44 -22.26 5.59 -4.90
CA TRP A 44 -22.16 4.25 -4.29
C TRP A 44 -20.74 3.69 -4.37
N THR A 45 -19.98 3.96 -5.43
CA THR A 45 -18.62 3.41 -5.59
C THR A 45 -17.59 4.09 -4.68
N GLY A 46 -17.88 5.29 -4.17
CA GLY A 46 -17.00 6.01 -3.24
C GLY A 46 -16.77 5.25 -1.93
N TYR A 47 -17.83 4.73 -1.32
CA TYR A 47 -17.77 4.01 -0.05
C TYR A 47 -16.86 2.76 -0.07
N PRO A 48 -17.06 1.76 -0.96
CA PRO A 48 -16.18 0.60 -1.02
C PRO A 48 -14.75 1.00 -1.43
N LEU A 49 -14.58 2.04 -2.24
CA LEU A 49 -13.25 2.51 -2.63
C LEU A 49 -12.49 3.14 -1.45
N VAL A 50 -13.17 3.83 -0.52
CA VAL A 50 -12.56 4.29 0.74
C VAL A 50 -12.08 3.11 1.57
N PHE A 51 -12.88 2.06 1.71
CA PHE A 51 -12.47 0.85 2.46
C PHE A 51 -11.27 0.15 1.81
N VAL A 52 -11.26 0.04 0.48
CA VAL A 52 -10.11 -0.52 -0.26
C VAL A 52 -8.88 0.36 -0.09
N GLY A 53 -9.02 1.69 -0.20
CA GLY A 53 -7.92 2.64 0.02
C GLY A 53 -7.30 2.50 1.40
N LEU A 54 -8.12 2.48 2.46
CA LEU A 54 -7.66 2.24 3.83
C LEU A 54 -6.99 0.87 3.96
N PHE A 55 -7.60 -0.18 3.42
CA PHE A 55 -7.03 -1.53 3.49
C PHE A 55 -5.65 -1.60 2.84
N VAL A 56 -5.47 -0.94 1.69
CA VAL A 56 -4.16 -0.88 1.01
C VAL A 56 -3.14 -0.07 1.81
N VAL A 57 -3.54 1.07 2.41
CA VAL A 57 -2.63 1.89 3.24
C VAL A 57 -2.15 1.14 4.49
N PHE A 58 -3.05 0.44 5.18
CA PHE A 58 -2.76 -0.11 6.50
C PHE A 58 -2.38 -1.59 6.45
N MET A 59 -3.09 -2.40 5.66
CA MET A 59 -2.97 -3.86 5.70
C MET A 59 -1.85 -4.37 4.79
N VAL A 60 -1.76 -3.87 3.55
CA VAL A 60 -0.75 -4.34 2.57
C VAL A 60 0.70 -4.20 3.09
N PRO A 61 1.14 -3.05 3.63
CA PRO A 61 2.50 -2.94 4.14
C PRO A 61 2.75 -3.82 5.37
N GLN A 62 1.75 -4.05 6.23
CA GLN A 62 1.88 -4.98 7.35
C GLN A 62 2.02 -6.42 6.89
N LEU A 63 1.24 -6.84 5.88
CA LEU A 63 1.32 -8.17 5.30
C LEU A 63 2.67 -8.38 4.58
N LEU A 64 3.16 -7.39 3.84
CA LEU A 64 4.48 -7.42 3.22
C LEU A 64 5.60 -7.48 4.26
N ALA A 65 5.52 -6.65 5.30
CA ALA A 65 6.49 -6.67 6.39
C ALA A 65 6.49 -8.03 7.13
N ARG A 66 5.31 -8.63 7.38
CA ARG A 66 5.22 -9.99 7.95
C ARG A 66 5.79 -11.05 7.02
N LYS A 67 5.49 -10.96 5.72
CA LYS A 67 5.98 -11.90 4.70
C LYS A 67 7.51 -11.86 4.55
N TRP A 68 8.11 -10.69 4.76
CA TRP A 68 9.56 -10.50 4.63
C TRP A 68 10.32 -10.49 5.95
N ARG A 69 9.62 -10.68 7.07
CA ARG A 69 10.28 -10.96 8.34
C ARG A 69 10.95 -12.33 8.20
N SER A 70 12.28 -12.34 8.12
CA SER A 70 13.07 -13.57 8.19
C SER A 70 12.70 -14.35 9.46
N PRO A 71 12.74 -15.69 9.43
CA PRO A 71 12.58 -16.51 10.63
C PRO A 71 13.54 -15.98 11.71
N SER A 72 13.02 -15.69 12.89
CA SER A 72 13.85 -15.33 14.05
C SER A 72 14.63 -16.57 14.46
N GLU A 73 15.94 -16.58 14.19
CA GLU A 73 16.90 -17.34 15.01
C GLU A 73 17.04 -16.68 16.38
#